data_AF-M4CT95-F1
#
_entry.id   AF-M4CT95-F1
#
_cell.length_a   1.000
_cell.length_b   1.000
_cell.length_c   1.000
_cell.angle_alpha   90.00
_cell.angle_beta   90.00
_cell.angle_gamma   90.00
#
_symmetry.space_group_name_H-M   'P 1'
#
loop_
_entity.id
_entity.type
_entity.pdbx_description
1 polymer ?
#
loop_
_entity_poly.entity_id
_entity_poly.type
_entity_poly.pdbx_seq_one_letter_code
_entity_poly.pdbx_strand_id
1 'polypeptide(L)'
;MSSRQVVKKIFANFENSNDGVIRQGITKIDPANVEISSSEMPVAYEEGVEVKVIAGVSMGVQSPFYTRIPMMFLDITLQPRSQTQQTIPESWTAFAYVLDGNEGVFGSSDSYAVQAHTLVVFGTGDEVSVWNTSNYRPLRFLLIAGEPIGESVVQHGPFVMNTQAEIDRTIWDYRNGQNGFEMAK
;
A
#
# COMPACT_ATOMS: atom_id res chain seq x y z
N MET A 1 -9.41 -8.66 31.27
CA MET A 1 -9.22 -9.05 29.85
C MET A 1 -8.80 -7.80 29.10
N SER A 2 -7.55 -7.76 28.64
CA SER A 2 -6.87 -6.55 28.16
C SER A 2 -7.29 -6.22 26.72
N SER A 3 -7.93 -5.07 26.54
CA SER A 3 -8.31 -4.53 25.23
C SER A 3 -7.06 -4.12 24.46
N ARG A 4 -6.94 -4.57 23.20
CA ARG A 4 -5.90 -4.13 22.27
C ARG A 4 -6.08 -2.63 22.04
N GLN A 5 -5.12 -1.83 22.47
CA GLN A 5 -5.09 -0.40 22.17
C GLN A 5 -4.87 -0.20 20.67
N VAL A 6 -5.75 0.57 20.04
CA VAL A 6 -5.51 1.16 18.73
C VAL A 6 -4.59 2.35 18.97
N VAL A 7 -3.31 2.22 18.59
CA VAL A 7 -2.42 3.39 18.51
C VAL A 7 -2.83 4.16 17.26
N LYS A 8 -3.62 5.23 17.45
CA LYS A 8 -3.98 6.19 16.41
C LYS A 8 -2.65 6.73 15.85
N LYS A 9 -2.40 6.55 14.55
CA LYS A 9 -1.25 7.14 13.87
C LYS A 9 -1.42 8.67 13.99
N ILE A 10 -0.51 9.32 14.69
CA ILE A 10 -0.58 10.75 14.98
C ILE A 10 -0.08 11.48 13.73
N PHE A 11 -1.00 12.11 13.01
CA PHE A 11 -0.69 13.03 11.93
C PHE A 11 -0.88 14.44 12.47
N ALA A 12 0.15 15.27 12.37
CA ALA A 12 0.11 16.67 12.78
C ALA A 12 -0.38 17.55 11.62
N ASN A 13 -1.26 18.51 11.94
CA ASN A 13 -1.60 19.64 11.08
C ASN A 13 -0.44 20.63 11.04
N PHE A 14 0.07 20.94 9.85
CA PHE A 14 1.06 22.01 9.69
C PHE A 14 0.50 23.07 8.74
N GLU A 15 0.51 24.33 9.17
CA GLU A 15 0.16 25.46 8.30
C GLU A 15 1.30 25.75 7.30
N ASN A 16 0.94 25.87 6.02
CA ASN A 16 1.86 26.14 4.92
C ASN A 16 2.52 27.52 5.03
N SER A 17 3.85 27.58 4.97
CA SER A 17 4.58 28.78 4.51
C SER A 17 5.10 28.53 3.08
N ASN A 18 4.61 29.34 2.13
CA ASN A 18 5.01 29.31 0.72
C ASN A 18 6.53 29.51 0.56
N ASP A 19 7.20 28.64 -0.21
CA ASP A 19 8.21 29.01 -1.22
C ASP A 19 8.71 27.77 -2.01
N GLY A 20 8.54 27.80 -3.34
CA GLY A 20 9.53 27.29 -4.31
C GLY A 20 9.73 25.77 -4.52
N VAL A 21 8.95 25.21 -5.46
CA VAL A 21 9.33 24.19 -6.49
C VAL A 21 10.25 23.03 -6.05
N ILE A 22 9.67 21.98 -5.45
CA ILE A 22 9.74 20.48 -5.62
C ILE A 22 8.74 19.91 -4.57
N ARG A 23 8.21 18.67 -4.66
CA ARG A 23 7.09 18.07 -3.86
C ARG A 23 7.28 17.97 -2.32
N GLN A 24 7.94 18.94 -1.67
CA GLN A 24 7.88 19.12 -0.22
C GLN A 24 6.45 19.49 0.20
N GLY A 25 5.78 18.59 0.93
CA GLY A 25 4.45 18.89 1.46
C GLY A 25 3.59 17.70 1.87
N ILE A 26 3.95 16.45 1.56
CA ILE A 26 3.11 15.29 1.94
C ILE A 26 3.16 14.93 3.42
N THR A 27 4.27 15.21 4.09
CA THR A 27 4.48 14.88 5.51
C THR A 27 3.76 15.87 6.45
N LYS A 28 3.27 16.99 5.91
CA LYS A 28 2.80 18.15 6.67
C LYS A 28 1.37 18.56 6.34
N ILE A 29 0.56 17.63 5.85
CA ILE A 29 -0.83 17.89 5.46
C ILE A 29 -1.79 17.57 6.61
N ASP A 30 -2.88 18.31 6.70
CA ASP A 30 -4.00 17.97 7.57
C ASP A 30 -4.48 16.52 7.32
N PRO A 31 -4.76 15.75 8.37
CA PRO A 31 -5.22 14.39 8.28
C PRO A 31 -6.61 14.37 7.64
N ALA A 32 -6.75 13.51 6.67
CA ALA A 32 -8.04 13.15 6.08
C ALA A 32 -8.30 11.66 6.38
N ASN A 33 -9.53 11.35 6.79
CA ASN A 33 -9.98 9.97 6.93
C ASN A 33 -10.89 9.63 5.75
N VAL A 34 -10.75 8.41 5.26
CA VAL A 34 -11.66 7.83 4.28
C VAL A 34 -12.08 6.47 4.82
N GLU A 35 -13.39 6.32 5.06
CA GLU A 35 -13.99 5.07 5.51
C GLU A 35 -14.73 4.41 4.36
N ILE A 36 -14.67 3.08 4.30
CA ILE A 36 -15.23 2.30 3.19
C ILE A 36 -15.89 1.08 3.78
N SER A 37 -17.18 0.91 3.48
CA SER A 37 -17.88 -0.34 3.79
C SER A 37 -17.47 -1.43 2.80
N SER A 38 -17.43 -2.68 3.25
CA SER A 38 -17.17 -3.82 2.37
C SER A 38 -18.15 -3.92 1.19
N SER A 39 -19.38 -3.41 1.36
CA SER A 39 -20.43 -3.38 0.34
C SER A 39 -20.16 -2.39 -0.79
N GLU A 40 -19.28 -1.42 -0.58
CA GLU A 40 -18.95 -0.36 -1.54
C GLU A 40 -17.62 -0.62 -2.24
N MET A 41 -16.89 -1.66 -1.83
CA MET A 41 -15.60 -2.01 -2.42
C MET A 41 -15.80 -2.49 -3.86
N PRO A 42 -15.20 -1.82 -4.86
CA PRO A 42 -15.28 -2.29 -6.24
C PRO A 42 -14.59 -3.64 -6.37
N VAL A 43 -15.27 -4.60 -6.99
CA VAL A 43 -14.74 -5.94 -7.23
C VAL A 43 -14.81 -6.26 -8.71
N ALA A 44 -13.68 -6.70 -9.27
CA ALA A 44 -13.59 -7.26 -10.61
C ALA A 44 -13.53 -8.79 -10.56
N TYR A 45 -14.08 -9.42 -11.58
CA TYR A 45 -14.14 -10.88 -11.73
C TYR A 45 -13.83 -11.29 -13.16
N GLU A 46 -12.89 -12.22 -13.33
CA GLU A 46 -12.55 -12.77 -14.63
C GLU A 46 -11.95 -14.17 -14.47
N GLU A 47 -12.44 -15.17 -15.21
CA GLU A 47 -11.81 -16.51 -15.33
C GLU A 47 -11.29 -17.16 -14.01
N GLY A 48 -12.05 -17.08 -12.92
CA GLY A 48 -11.62 -17.63 -11.62
C GLY A 48 -10.63 -16.76 -10.86
N VAL A 49 -10.58 -15.47 -11.18
CA VAL A 49 -9.86 -14.40 -10.49
C VAL A 49 -10.89 -13.44 -9.91
N GLU A 50 -10.80 -13.18 -8.61
CA GLU A 50 -11.51 -12.10 -7.93
C GLU A 50 -10.49 -11.03 -7.53
N VAL A 51 -10.76 -9.76 -7.85
CA VAL A 51 -9.92 -8.62 -7.46
C VAL A 51 -10.75 -7.56 -6.76
N LYS A 52 -10.50 -7.33 -5.47
CA LYS A 52 -11.03 -6.16 -4.76
C LYS A 52 -10.08 -4.99 -4.98
N VAL A 53 -10.58 -3.94 -5.61
CA VAL A 53 -9.78 -2.78 -6.04
C VAL A 53 -9.80 -1.73 -4.93
N ILE A 54 -8.88 -1.85 -3.96
CA ILE A 54 -8.77 -0.91 -2.83
C ILE A 54 -8.27 0.44 -3.33
N ALA A 55 -7.24 0.47 -4.19
CA ALA A 55 -6.77 1.68 -4.87
C ALA A 55 -6.27 1.34 -6.28
N GLY A 56 -6.41 2.28 -7.22
CA GLY A 56 -5.99 2.11 -8.61
C GLY A 56 -7.08 1.47 -9.48
N VAL A 57 -6.65 0.65 -10.45
CA VAL A 57 -7.52 0.03 -11.46
C VAL A 57 -7.08 -1.41 -11.74
N SER A 58 -8.04 -2.31 -11.91
CA SER A 58 -7.80 -3.70 -12.34
C SER A 58 -8.98 -4.17 -13.19
N MET A 59 -8.70 -4.87 -14.31
CA MET A 59 -9.73 -5.43 -15.20
C MET A 59 -10.81 -4.41 -15.61
N GLY A 60 -10.41 -3.15 -15.84
CA GLY A 60 -11.31 -2.05 -16.17
C GLY A 60 -12.15 -1.51 -15.00
N VAL A 61 -12.10 -2.13 -13.82
CA VAL A 61 -12.77 -1.63 -12.60
C VAL A 61 -11.83 -0.69 -11.85
N GLN A 62 -12.27 0.55 -11.66
CA GLN A 62 -11.50 1.59 -10.99
C GLN A 62 -12.00 1.80 -9.55
N SER A 63 -11.05 1.95 -8.63
CA SER A 63 -11.33 2.38 -7.26
C SER A 63 -11.79 3.84 -7.24
N PRO A 64 -12.83 4.19 -6.45
CA PRO A 64 -13.19 5.59 -6.22
C PRO A 64 -12.14 6.33 -5.36
N PHE A 65 -11.16 5.61 -4.81
CA PHE A 65 -10.14 6.18 -3.93
C PHE A 65 -9.01 6.81 -4.73
N TYR A 66 -8.89 8.13 -4.56
CA TYR A 66 -7.78 8.89 -5.07
C TYR A 66 -6.62 8.87 -4.08
N THR A 67 -5.45 8.49 -4.56
CA THR A 67 -4.19 8.52 -3.81
C THR A 67 -3.36 9.69 -4.29
N ARG A 68 -2.79 10.47 -3.35
CA ARG A 68 -1.98 11.64 -3.71
C ARG A 68 -0.70 11.26 -4.45
N ILE A 69 -0.11 10.14 -4.06
CA ILE A 69 0.95 9.48 -4.81
C ILE A 69 0.27 8.35 -5.59
N PRO A 70 0.44 8.31 -6.92
CA PRO A 70 -0.10 7.24 -7.75
C PRO A 70 0.31 5.88 -7.19
N MET A 71 -0.69 5.07 -6.83
CA MET A 71 -0.49 3.73 -6.31
C MET A 71 -1.66 2.82 -6.65
N MET A 72 -1.39 1.53 -6.57
CA MET A 72 -2.32 0.42 -6.74
C MET A 72 -2.27 -0.43 -5.46
N PHE A 73 -3.45 -0.82 -5.00
CA PHE A 73 -3.59 -1.74 -3.88
C PHE A 73 -4.77 -2.67 -4.16
N LEU A 74 -4.47 -3.94 -4.39
CA LEU A 74 -5.44 -4.96 -4.76
C LEU A 74 -5.41 -6.10 -3.74
N ASP A 75 -6.58 -6.64 -3.40
CA ASP A 75 -6.74 -7.93 -2.71
C ASP A 75 -7.27 -8.94 -3.73
N ILE A 76 -6.40 -9.87 -4.12
CA ILE A 76 -6.61 -10.79 -5.24
C ILE A 76 -6.79 -12.21 -4.70
N THR A 77 -7.82 -12.90 -5.20
CA THR A 77 -8.05 -14.33 -4.98
C THR A 77 -8.07 -15.07 -6.31
N LEU A 78 -7.16 -16.03 -6.48
CA LEU A 78 -7.13 -16.96 -7.61
C LEU A 78 -7.71 -18.31 -7.20
N GLN A 79 -8.71 -18.77 -7.92
CA GLN A 79 -9.20 -20.14 -7.82
C GLN A 79 -8.12 -21.16 -8.23
N PRO A 80 -8.27 -22.45 -7.87
CA PRO A 80 -7.36 -23.48 -8.32
C PRO A 80 -7.16 -23.43 -9.84
N ARG A 81 -5.90 -23.53 -10.28
CA ARG A 81 -5.51 -23.54 -11.70
C ARG A 81 -5.73 -22.23 -12.46
N SER A 82 -6.22 -21.17 -11.84
CA SER A 82 -6.36 -19.86 -12.51
C SER A 82 -5.07 -19.03 -12.43
N GLN A 83 -4.95 -18.06 -13.33
CA GLN A 83 -3.83 -17.14 -13.44
C GLN A 83 -4.34 -15.72 -13.68
N THR A 84 -3.51 -14.73 -13.37
CA THR A 84 -3.81 -13.33 -13.66
C THR A 84 -2.54 -12.60 -14.10
N GLN A 85 -2.75 -11.57 -14.92
CA GLN A 85 -1.75 -10.60 -15.33
C GLN A 85 -2.26 -9.22 -14.93
N GLN A 86 -1.53 -8.57 -14.03
CA GLN A 86 -1.83 -7.19 -13.64
C GLN A 86 -0.81 -6.26 -14.28
N THR A 87 -1.26 -5.38 -15.18
CA THR A 87 -0.43 -4.30 -15.71
C THR A 87 -0.08 -3.32 -14.60
N ILE A 88 1.20 -2.94 -14.52
CA ILE A 88 1.74 -1.96 -13.59
C ILE A 88 2.69 -1.06 -14.37
N PRO A 89 2.68 0.27 -14.19
CA PRO A 89 3.65 1.13 -14.86
C PRO A 89 5.09 0.70 -14.55
N GLU A 90 5.95 0.61 -15.57
CA GLU A 90 7.33 0.11 -15.45
C GLU A 90 8.18 0.89 -14.41
N SER A 91 7.87 2.18 -14.22
CA SER A 91 8.56 3.04 -13.25
C SER A 91 8.15 2.79 -11.79
N TRP A 92 7.14 1.95 -11.55
CA TRP A 92 6.62 1.71 -10.20
C TRP A 92 7.36 0.60 -9.48
N THR A 93 7.52 0.75 -8.18
CA THR A 93 7.92 -0.37 -7.31
C THR A 93 6.70 -1.22 -7.02
N ALA A 94 6.82 -2.55 -7.09
CA ALA A 94 5.74 -3.48 -6.81
C ALA A 94 6.17 -4.61 -5.87
N PHE A 95 5.25 -5.07 -5.03
CA PHE A 95 5.40 -6.28 -4.23
C PHE A 95 4.05 -6.97 -3.99
N ALA A 96 4.09 -8.27 -3.73
CA ALA A 96 2.95 -9.04 -3.30
C ALA A 96 3.15 -9.59 -1.88
N TYR A 97 2.07 -9.69 -1.11
CA TYR A 97 2.08 -10.37 0.19
C TYR A 97 1.05 -11.50 0.18
N VAL A 98 1.51 -12.74 0.28
CA VAL A 98 0.63 -13.92 0.22
C VAL A 98 -0.08 -14.08 1.56
N LEU A 99 -1.41 -14.03 1.54
CA LEU A 99 -2.25 -14.17 2.73
C LEU A 99 -2.61 -15.64 2.98
N ASP A 100 -2.96 -16.37 1.94
CA ASP A 100 -3.37 -17.77 2.02
C ASP A 100 -3.03 -18.53 0.72
N GLY A 101 -2.85 -19.84 0.82
CA GLY A 101 -2.37 -20.71 -0.26
C GLY A 101 -0.83 -20.84 -0.28
N ASN A 102 -0.35 -21.99 -0.78
CA ASN A 102 1.08 -22.35 -0.75
C ASN A 102 1.68 -22.72 -2.11
N GLU A 103 0.88 -22.57 -3.17
CA GLU A 103 1.18 -23.07 -4.52
C GLU A 103 1.11 -21.93 -5.56
N GLY A 104 1.31 -20.68 -5.10
CA GLY A 104 1.33 -19.50 -5.95
C GLY A 104 2.70 -19.30 -6.59
N VAL A 105 2.74 -19.19 -7.91
CA VAL A 105 3.95 -18.88 -8.68
C VAL A 105 3.84 -17.44 -9.16
N PHE A 106 4.87 -16.63 -8.87
CA PHE A 106 4.91 -15.19 -9.16
C PHE A 106 6.01 -14.90 -10.18
N GLY A 107 5.70 -14.09 -11.20
CA GLY A 107 6.58 -13.80 -12.32
C GLY A 107 6.56 -14.92 -13.37
N SER A 108 7.74 -15.48 -13.67
CA SER A 108 7.87 -16.57 -14.65
C SER A 108 7.27 -17.88 -14.15
N SER A 109 6.77 -18.72 -15.07
CA SER A 109 6.31 -20.08 -14.77
C SER A 109 7.40 -21.00 -14.18
N ASP A 110 8.68 -20.65 -14.38
CA ASP A 110 9.82 -21.39 -13.84
C ASP A 110 10.17 -20.99 -12.39
N SER A 111 9.49 -19.97 -11.84
CA SER A 111 9.66 -19.55 -10.45
C SER A 111 9.16 -20.63 -9.48
N TYR A 112 9.80 -20.69 -8.31
CA TYR A 112 9.34 -21.56 -7.22
C TYR A 112 8.00 -21.09 -6.65
N ALA A 113 7.18 -22.05 -6.23
CA ALA A 113 5.95 -21.76 -5.50
C ALA A 113 6.25 -21.04 -4.17
N VAL A 114 5.44 -20.02 -3.88
CA VAL A 114 5.52 -19.16 -2.70
C VAL A 114 4.44 -19.56 -1.71
N GLN A 115 4.83 -19.61 -0.43
CA GLN A 115 3.95 -19.98 0.68
C GLN A 115 3.22 -18.77 1.27
N ALA A 116 2.12 -19.02 1.98
CA ALA A 116 1.43 -18.01 2.76
C ALA A 116 2.38 -17.29 3.74
N HIS A 117 2.10 -16.02 4.00
CA HIS A 117 2.88 -15.10 4.84
C HIS A 117 4.25 -14.75 4.27
N THR A 118 4.41 -14.83 2.95
CA THR A 118 5.65 -14.45 2.26
C THR A 118 5.47 -13.13 1.52
N LEU A 119 6.48 -12.27 1.61
CA LEU A 119 6.61 -11.06 0.79
C LEU A 119 7.40 -11.38 -0.47
N VAL A 120 6.84 -11.08 -1.64
CA VAL A 120 7.47 -11.21 -2.95
C VAL A 120 7.73 -9.82 -3.49
N VAL A 121 9.00 -9.48 -3.73
CA VAL A 121 9.38 -8.19 -4.32
C VAL A 121 9.64 -8.40 -5.81
N PHE A 122 9.01 -7.59 -6.65
CA PHE A 122 9.18 -7.68 -8.10
C PHE A 122 10.35 -6.80 -8.57
N GLY A 123 10.99 -7.24 -9.65
CA GLY A 123 11.95 -6.41 -10.39
C GLY A 123 11.23 -5.42 -11.32
N THR A 124 11.99 -4.84 -12.24
CA THR A 124 11.45 -3.98 -13.30
C THR A 124 10.60 -4.77 -14.29
N GLY A 125 9.50 -4.17 -14.74
CA GLY A 125 8.59 -4.74 -15.73
C GLY A 125 7.27 -3.98 -15.75
N ASP A 126 6.49 -4.15 -16.82
CA ASP A 126 5.19 -3.51 -17.00
C ASP A 126 4.00 -4.39 -16.59
N GLU A 127 4.26 -5.60 -16.10
CA GLU A 127 3.24 -6.50 -15.55
C GLU A 127 3.72 -7.32 -14.35
N VAL A 128 2.74 -7.82 -13.60
CA VAL A 128 2.91 -8.90 -12.62
C VAL A 128 2.03 -10.08 -13.03
N SER A 129 2.69 -11.17 -13.42
CA SER A 129 2.06 -12.46 -13.68
C SER A 129 2.00 -13.31 -12.40
N VAL A 130 0.84 -13.89 -12.10
CA VAL A 130 0.66 -14.81 -10.96
C VAL A 130 -0.18 -16.00 -11.38
N TRP A 131 0.28 -17.20 -11.04
CA TRP A 131 -0.42 -18.45 -11.31
C TRP A 131 -0.64 -19.26 -10.03
N ASN A 132 -1.88 -19.70 -9.80
CA ASN A 132 -2.18 -20.67 -8.76
C ASN A 132 -2.05 -22.09 -9.32
N THR A 133 -0.95 -22.77 -8.98
CA THR A 133 -0.70 -24.14 -9.45
C THR A 133 -1.51 -25.20 -8.73
N SER A 134 -2.16 -24.85 -7.60
CA SER A 134 -2.95 -25.76 -6.80
C SER A 134 -4.11 -26.37 -7.58
N ASN A 135 -4.40 -27.64 -7.31
CA ASN A 135 -5.59 -28.32 -7.83
C ASN A 135 -6.83 -28.12 -6.95
N TYR A 136 -6.67 -27.66 -5.71
CA TYR A 136 -7.75 -27.72 -4.71
C TYR A 136 -7.93 -26.46 -3.88
N ARG A 137 -6.87 -25.66 -3.67
CA ARG A 137 -6.93 -24.49 -2.80
C ARG A 137 -6.84 -23.18 -3.57
N PRO A 138 -7.64 -22.18 -3.20
CA PRO A 138 -7.44 -20.83 -3.72
C PRO A 138 -6.12 -20.25 -3.20
N LEU A 139 -5.57 -19.30 -3.95
CA LEU A 139 -4.45 -18.46 -3.56
C LEU A 139 -4.98 -17.07 -3.31
N ARG A 140 -4.71 -16.48 -2.15
CA ARG A 140 -5.09 -15.10 -1.84
C ARG A 140 -3.87 -14.28 -1.48
N PHE A 141 -3.71 -13.12 -2.10
CA PHE A 141 -2.57 -12.24 -1.88
C PHE A 141 -2.96 -10.78 -2.07
N LEU A 142 -2.19 -9.89 -1.44
CA LEU A 142 -2.24 -8.46 -1.71
C LEU A 142 -1.21 -8.13 -2.78
N LEU A 143 -1.57 -7.30 -3.76
CA LEU A 143 -0.63 -6.70 -4.71
C LEU A 143 -0.62 -5.19 -4.48
N ILE A 144 0.56 -4.66 -4.18
CA ILE A 144 0.77 -3.23 -3.91
C ILE A 144 1.86 -2.74 -4.84
N ALA A 145 1.56 -1.64 -5.55
CA ALA A 145 2.52 -0.97 -6.40
C ALA A 145 2.35 0.54 -6.33
N GLY A 146 3.40 1.31 -6.58
CA GLY A 146 3.29 2.76 -6.60
C GLY A 146 4.51 3.46 -7.14
N GLU A 147 4.29 4.72 -7.51
CA GLU A 147 5.34 5.61 -7.97
C GLU A 147 6.37 5.82 -6.83
N PRO A 148 7.67 5.55 -7.05
CA PRO A 148 8.70 5.86 -6.08
C PRO A 148 8.67 7.36 -5.76
N ILE A 149 8.65 7.68 -4.47
CA ILE A 149 8.54 9.08 -4.01
C ILE A 149 9.78 9.90 -4.44
N GLY A 150 10.94 9.25 -4.57
CA GLY A 150 12.18 9.89 -5.03
C GLY A 150 12.81 10.83 -3.99
N GLU A 151 12.34 10.79 -2.74
CA GLU A 151 12.82 11.64 -1.65
C GLU A 151 13.59 10.82 -0.60
N SER A 152 14.46 11.50 0.15
CA SER A 152 15.08 10.93 1.34
C SER A 152 14.02 10.54 2.37
N VAL A 153 14.22 9.39 3.03
CA VAL A 153 13.34 8.89 4.08
C VAL A 153 14.17 8.71 5.35
N VAL A 154 13.79 9.44 6.40
CA VAL A 154 14.32 9.30 7.76
C VAL A 154 13.16 8.94 8.68
N GLN A 155 13.27 7.82 9.38
CA GLN A 155 12.24 7.32 10.28
C GLN A 155 12.75 7.25 11.71
N HIS A 156 11.95 7.75 12.66
CA HIS A 156 12.16 7.55 14.10
C HIS A 156 10.84 7.20 14.78
N GLY A 157 10.65 5.90 15.07
CA GLY A 157 9.41 5.39 15.64
C GLY A 157 8.20 5.69 14.74
N PRO A 158 7.19 6.43 15.21
CA PRO A 158 6.00 6.76 14.43
C PRO A 158 6.20 7.92 13.44
N PHE A 159 7.33 8.64 13.51
CA PHE A 159 7.59 9.82 12.68
C PHE A 159 8.45 9.45 11.48
N VAL A 160 8.02 9.91 10.30
CA VAL A 160 8.74 9.76 9.02
C VAL A 160 8.86 11.15 8.40
N MET A 161 10.09 11.60 8.18
CA MET A 161 10.42 12.90 7.58
C MET A 161 11.53 12.73 6.53
N ASN A 162 11.93 13.81 5.86
CA ASN A 162 12.97 13.75 4.83
C ASN A 162 14.38 13.93 5.41
N THR A 163 14.51 14.59 6.57
CA THR A 163 15.78 14.87 7.24
C THR A 163 15.77 14.56 8.74
N GLN A 164 16.96 14.35 9.33
CA GLN A 164 17.09 14.16 10.79
C GLN A 164 16.67 15.40 11.58
N ALA A 165 16.96 16.61 11.08
CA ALA A 165 16.57 17.86 11.73
C ALA A 165 15.04 18.00 11.84
N GLU A 166 14.29 17.56 10.82
CA GLU A 166 12.83 17.52 10.86
C GLU A 166 12.29 16.50 11.87
N ILE A 167 12.94 15.34 11.99
CA ILE A 167 12.61 14.36 13.04
C ILE A 167 12.78 14.97 14.43
N ASP A 168 13.94 15.59 14.69
CA ASP A 168 14.23 16.17 16.00
C ASP A 168 13.22 17.27 16.35
N ARG A 169 12.85 18.09 15.35
CA ARG A 169 11.81 19.11 15.49
C ARG A 169 10.44 18.51 15.77
N THR A 170 10.03 17.48 15.03
CA THR A 170 8.72 16.81 15.20
C THR A 170 8.58 16.18 16.57
N ILE A 171 9.65 15.55 17.08
CA ILE A 171 9.67 14.99 18.45
C ILE A 171 9.51 16.11 19.48
N TRP A 172 10.16 17.26 19.28
CA TRP A 172 10.00 18.42 20.15
C TRP A 172 8.57 18.97 20.11
N ASP A 173 7.98 19.12 18.92
CA ASP A 173 6.61 19.61 18.73
C ASP A 173 5.59 18.67 19.41
N TYR A 174 5.75 17.34 19.24
CA TYR A 174 4.92 16.33 19.90
C TYR A 174 5.01 16.42 21.43
N ARG A 175 6.22 16.51 21.99
CA ARG A 175 6.42 16.62 23.45
C ARG A 175 5.83 17.90 24.04
N ASN A 176 5.83 18.98 23.25
CA ASN A 176 5.32 20.27 23.69
C ASN A 176 3.84 20.49 23.35
N GLY A 177 3.23 19.63 22.53
CA GLY A 177 1.86 19.77 22.07
C GLY A 177 1.69 20.99 21.16
N GLN A 178 2.53 21.12 20.14
CA GLN A 178 2.52 22.25 19.19
C GLN A 178 2.53 21.75 17.75
N ASN A 179 2.22 22.64 16.80
CA ASN A 179 2.33 22.40 15.36
C ASN A 179 1.59 21.12 14.92
N GLY A 180 0.31 21.03 15.32
CA GLY A 180 -0.57 19.90 14.97
C GLY A 180 -0.68 18.82 16.05
N PHE A 181 0.07 18.95 17.15
CA PHE A 181 0.01 18.05 18.31
C PHE A 181 -0.67 18.68 19.54
N GLU A 182 -1.44 19.75 19.37
CA GLU A 182 -2.08 20.49 20.47
C GLU A 182 -2.98 19.60 21.34
N MET A 183 -3.55 18.55 20.73
CA MET A 183 -4.44 17.58 21.38
C MET A 183 -3.71 16.34 21.94
N ALA A 184 -2.38 16.32 21.96
CA ALA A 184 -1.58 15.19 22.44
C ALA A 184 -1.36 15.19 23.97
N LYS A 185 -1.81 16.22 24.68
CA LYS A 185 -1.70 16.37 26.14
C LYS A 185 -3.03 16.13 26.85
#